data_AF-A0A1F8EW58-F1
#
_entry.id   AF-A0A1F8EW58-F1
#
_cell.length_a   1.000
_cell.length_b   1.000
_cell.length_c   1.000
_cell.angle_alpha   90.00
_cell.angle_beta   90.00
_cell.angle_gamma   90.00
#
_symmetry.space_group_name_H-M   'P 1'
#
loop_
_entity.id
_entity.type
_entity.pdbx_description
1 polymer ?
#
loop_
_entity_poly.entity_id
_entity_poly.type
_entity_poly.pdbx_seq_one_letter_code
_entity_poly.pdbx_strand_id
1 'polypeptide(L)'
;MVHNINFKNQAINLRRKGLSYSEILRKIPVAKSTLSSWLQSVGLSRKIKHILTEKKRLAALRGAASRKTQRIELTAKIQEQAIKDIKEISIKELWLMGIMLYWAEGSKEKEGKPGSGVQFCNSDAYMIRLFIKWLTEICLIDKKMIGFDLFIHENHKHRINNVLNYWVKQTSFPLKEFNHIYYKKNKISTNRKNIG
;
A
#
# COMPACT_ATOMS: atom_id res chain seq x y z
N MET A 1 -48.01 -23.67 -13.62
CA MET A 1 -47.44 -24.07 -12.31
C MET A 1 -46.41 -25.21 -12.38
N VAL A 2 -46.56 -26.21 -13.26
CA VAL A 2 -45.67 -27.40 -13.33
C VAL A 2 -44.20 -27.07 -13.65
N HIS A 3 -43.95 -26.13 -14.57
CA HIS A 3 -42.59 -25.76 -14.99
C HIS A 3 -41.75 -25.18 -13.84
N ASN A 4 -42.40 -24.46 -12.92
CA ASN A 4 -41.75 -23.77 -11.80
C ASN A 4 -41.29 -24.75 -10.70
N ILE A 5 -42.04 -25.83 -10.50
CA ILE A 5 -41.72 -26.90 -9.53
C ILE A 5 -40.52 -27.72 -9.99
N ASN A 6 -40.41 -27.98 -11.30
CA ASN A 6 -39.28 -28.71 -11.88
C ASN A 6 -37.97 -27.92 -11.70
N PHE A 7 -37.97 -26.63 -12.04
CA PHE A 7 -36.79 -25.77 -11.86
C PHE A 7 -36.38 -25.61 -10.39
N LYS A 8 -37.33 -25.53 -9.46
CA LYS A 8 -37.03 -25.51 -8.03
C LYS A 8 -36.29 -26.77 -7.57
N ASN A 9 -36.79 -27.95 -7.94
CA ASN A 9 -36.16 -29.22 -7.56
C ASN A 9 -34.78 -29.38 -8.20
N GLN A 10 -34.64 -29.00 -9.47
CA GLN A 10 -33.34 -28.99 -10.15
C GLN A 10 -32.35 -28.04 -9.47
N ALA A 11 -32.77 -26.82 -9.11
CA ALA A 11 -31.94 -25.85 -8.39
C ALA A 11 -31.44 -26.39 -7.05
N ILE A 12 -32.33 -27.03 -6.27
CA ILE A 12 -31.98 -27.64 -4.98
C ILE A 12 -30.95 -28.76 -5.16
N ASN A 13 -31.13 -29.62 -6.17
CA ASN A 13 -30.18 -30.71 -6.46
C ASN A 13 -28.80 -30.14 -6.85
N LEU A 14 -28.76 -29.18 -7.78
CA LEU A 14 -27.52 -28.50 -8.17
C LEU A 14 -26.85 -27.80 -6.97
N ARG A 15 -27.64 -27.20 -6.09
CA ARG A 15 -27.12 -26.55 -4.88
C ARG A 15 -26.49 -27.55 -3.91
N ARG A 16 -27.12 -28.71 -3.70
CA ARG A 16 -26.59 -29.81 -2.90
C ARG A 16 -25.33 -30.44 -3.50
N LYS A 17 -25.16 -30.38 -4.83
CA LYS A 17 -23.92 -30.75 -5.55
C LYS A 17 -22.80 -29.70 -5.43
N GLY A 18 -23.01 -28.59 -4.72
CA GLY A 18 -21.98 -27.57 -4.48
C GLY A 18 -21.86 -26.50 -5.56
N LEU A 19 -22.94 -26.28 -6.34
CA LEU A 19 -23.00 -25.15 -7.26
C LEU A 19 -23.40 -23.86 -6.51
N SER A 20 -22.76 -22.75 -6.88
CA SER A 20 -23.08 -21.39 -6.46
C SER A 20 -24.38 -20.89 -7.11
N TYR A 21 -24.97 -19.81 -6.59
CA TYR A 21 -26.19 -19.27 -7.18
C TYR A 21 -25.96 -18.80 -8.61
N SER A 22 -24.82 -18.18 -8.90
CA SER A 22 -24.44 -17.77 -10.26
C SER A 22 -24.14 -18.97 -11.17
N GLU A 23 -23.63 -20.09 -10.65
CA GLU A 23 -23.50 -21.34 -11.41
C GLU A 23 -24.87 -21.94 -11.76
N ILE A 24 -25.84 -21.86 -10.86
CA ILE A 24 -27.20 -22.38 -11.06
C ILE A 24 -27.98 -21.49 -12.03
N LEU A 25 -27.89 -20.16 -11.91
CA LEU A 25 -28.56 -19.22 -12.83
C LEU A 25 -28.13 -19.36 -14.28
N ARG A 26 -26.89 -19.81 -14.53
CA ARG A 26 -26.43 -20.14 -15.90
C ARG A 26 -27.13 -21.35 -16.51
N LYS A 27 -27.73 -22.21 -15.68
CA LYS A 27 -28.41 -23.45 -16.10
C LYS A 27 -29.92 -23.37 -16.00
N ILE A 28 -30.44 -22.55 -15.08
CA ILE A 28 -31.86 -22.42 -14.80
C ILE A 28 -32.24 -20.94 -15.00
N PRO A 29 -33.03 -20.62 -16.04
CA PRO A 29 -33.38 -19.25 -16.40
C PRO A 29 -34.50 -18.71 -15.50
N VAL A 30 -34.17 -18.41 -14.26
CA VAL A 30 -35.09 -17.79 -13.29
C VAL A 30 -34.50 -16.51 -12.73
N ALA A 31 -35.34 -15.62 -12.21
CA ALA A 31 -34.85 -14.43 -11.52
C ALA A 31 -34.00 -14.82 -10.29
N LYS A 32 -32.97 -14.01 -10.01
CA LYS A 32 -32.06 -14.23 -8.87
C LYS A 32 -32.80 -14.22 -7.53
N SER A 33 -33.81 -13.36 -7.39
CA SER A 33 -34.69 -13.31 -6.21
C SER A 33 -35.43 -14.63 -6.01
N THR A 34 -36.02 -15.17 -7.08
CA THR A 34 -36.71 -16.47 -7.08
C THR A 34 -35.79 -17.61 -6.68
N LEU A 35 -34.58 -17.68 -7.27
CA LEU A 35 -33.60 -18.69 -6.89
C LEU A 35 -33.17 -18.55 -5.42
N SER A 36 -33.00 -17.32 -4.94
CA SER A 36 -32.61 -17.06 -3.55
C SER A 36 -33.66 -17.56 -2.56
N SER A 37 -34.94 -17.27 -2.84
CA SER A 37 -36.06 -17.74 -2.03
C SER A 37 -36.10 -19.27 -1.94
N TRP A 38 -35.88 -19.96 -3.07
CA TRP A 38 -35.88 -21.43 -3.10
C TRP A 38 -34.73 -22.08 -2.35
N LEU A 39 -33.55 -21.47 -2.39
CA LEU A 39 -32.33 -22.05 -1.84
C LEU A 39 -32.07 -21.64 -0.39
N GLN A 40 -32.86 -20.70 0.17
CA GLN A 40 -32.70 -20.19 1.54
C GLN A 40 -32.81 -21.30 2.60
N SER A 41 -33.77 -22.21 2.44
CA SER A 41 -34.04 -23.30 3.39
C SER A 41 -33.27 -24.59 3.09
N VAL A 42 -32.39 -24.60 2.08
CA VAL A 42 -31.66 -25.81 1.70
C VAL A 42 -30.54 -26.09 2.70
N GLY A 43 -30.75 -27.12 3.52
CA GLY A 43 -29.70 -27.69 4.37
C GLY A 43 -28.52 -28.19 3.54
N LEU A 44 -27.32 -27.67 3.82
CA LEU A 44 -26.07 -28.07 3.17
C LEU A 44 -25.14 -28.77 4.16
N SER A 45 -24.53 -29.87 3.73
CA SER A 45 -23.51 -30.57 4.52
C SER A 45 -22.25 -29.70 4.70
N ARG A 46 -21.47 -29.98 5.76
CA ARG A 46 -20.22 -29.27 6.06
C ARG A 46 -19.25 -29.27 4.87
N LYS A 47 -19.13 -30.41 4.16
CA LYS A 47 -18.28 -30.56 2.96
C LYS A 47 -18.71 -29.60 1.84
N ILE A 48 -20.01 -29.52 1.56
CA ILE A 48 -20.52 -28.63 0.51
C ILE A 48 -20.38 -27.15 0.89
N LYS A 49 -20.62 -26.80 2.17
CA LYS A 49 -20.35 -25.46 2.69
C LYS A 49 -18.89 -25.07 2.48
N HIS A 50 -17.94 -25.95 2.81
CA HIS A 50 -16.51 -25.73 2.60
C HIS A 50 -16.16 -25.50 1.12
N ILE A 51 -16.67 -26.35 0.21
CA ILE A 51 -16.47 -26.19 -1.24
C ILE A 51 -16.94 -24.81 -1.73
N LEU A 52 -18.12 -24.38 -1.27
CA LEU A 52 -18.66 -23.07 -1.64
C LEU A 52 -17.85 -21.90 -1.05
N THR A 53 -17.35 -22.03 0.19
CA THR A 53 -16.46 -21.06 0.81
C THR A 53 -15.16 -20.94 0.04
N GLU A 54 -14.53 -22.05 -0.34
CA GLU A 54 -13.31 -22.04 -1.14
C GLU A 54 -13.53 -21.45 -2.53
N LYS A 55 -14.66 -21.76 -3.20
CA LYS A 55 -15.02 -21.11 -4.46
C LYS A 55 -15.13 -19.58 -4.32
N LYS A 56 -15.74 -19.10 -3.22
CA LYS A 56 -15.82 -17.65 -2.92
C LYS A 56 -14.43 -17.06 -2.68
N ARG A 57 -13.59 -17.72 -1.89
CA ARG A 57 -12.21 -17.29 -1.61
C ARG A 57 -11.40 -17.18 -2.90
N LEU A 58 -11.42 -18.20 -3.75
CA LEU A 58 -10.72 -18.20 -5.03
C LEU A 58 -11.25 -17.12 -5.98
N ALA A 59 -12.56 -16.89 -6.02
CA ALA A 59 -13.13 -15.80 -6.79
C ALA A 59 -12.67 -14.41 -6.28
N ALA A 60 -12.62 -14.22 -4.95
CA ALA A 60 -12.12 -13.00 -4.34
C ALA A 60 -10.63 -12.78 -4.66
N LEU A 61 -9.81 -13.83 -4.58
CA LEU A 61 -8.39 -13.79 -4.95
C LEU A 61 -8.19 -13.45 -6.43
N ARG A 62 -8.96 -14.05 -7.35
CA ARG A 62 -8.92 -13.69 -8.77
C ARG A 62 -9.31 -12.23 -9.00
N GLY A 63 -10.38 -11.77 -8.35
CA GLY A 63 -10.79 -10.37 -8.42
C GLY A 63 -9.74 -9.41 -7.88
N ALA A 64 -9.09 -9.77 -6.76
CA ALA A 64 -8.00 -8.99 -6.18
C ALA A 64 -6.76 -8.96 -7.11
N ALA A 65 -6.41 -10.09 -7.72
CA ALA A 65 -5.31 -10.17 -8.68
C ALA A 65 -5.59 -9.30 -9.92
N SER A 66 -6.81 -9.39 -10.49
CA SER A 66 -7.21 -8.54 -11.63
C SER A 66 -7.16 -7.06 -11.29
N ARG A 67 -7.71 -6.63 -10.14
CA ARG A 67 -7.61 -5.23 -9.67
C ARG A 67 -6.16 -4.80 -9.44
N LYS A 68 -5.32 -5.69 -8.90
CA LYS A 68 -3.89 -5.42 -8.71
C LYS A 68 -3.20 -5.16 -10.06
N THR A 69 -3.44 -6.01 -11.06
CA THR A 69 -2.89 -5.85 -12.41
C THR A 69 -3.36 -4.54 -13.03
N GLN A 70 -4.67 -4.26 -13.03
CA GLN A 70 -5.22 -3.01 -13.56
C GLN A 70 -4.63 -1.78 -12.88
N ARG A 71 -4.47 -1.81 -11.55
CA ARG A 71 -3.83 -0.73 -10.80
C ARG A 71 -2.37 -0.53 -11.23
N ILE A 72 -1.60 -1.61 -11.36
CA ILE A 72 -0.18 -1.53 -11.76
C ILE A 72 -0.07 -0.92 -13.16
N GLU A 73 -0.88 -1.38 -14.12
CA GLU A 73 -0.88 -0.86 -15.48
C GLU A 73 -1.29 0.62 -15.53
N LEU A 74 -2.34 0.99 -14.80
CA LEU A 74 -2.79 2.38 -14.73
C LEU A 74 -1.74 3.28 -14.07
N THR A 75 -1.15 2.85 -12.95
CA THR A 75 -0.08 3.61 -12.28
C THR A 75 1.11 3.80 -13.21
N ALA A 76 1.53 2.77 -13.95
CA ALA A 76 2.63 2.89 -14.91
C ALA A 76 2.32 3.91 -16.01
N LYS A 77 1.11 3.89 -16.58
CA LYS A 77 0.67 4.87 -17.59
C LYS A 77 0.65 6.29 -17.06
N ILE A 78 0.12 6.49 -15.84
CA ILE A 78 0.11 7.81 -15.18
C ILE A 78 1.53 8.31 -14.97
N GLN A 79 2.43 7.46 -14.47
CA GLN A 79 3.83 7.83 -14.26
C GLN A 79 4.53 8.19 -15.57
N GLU A 80 4.34 7.39 -16.62
CA GLU A 80 4.94 7.65 -17.95
C GLU A 80 4.45 8.99 -18.53
N GLN A 81 3.17 9.31 -18.34
CA GLN A 81 2.64 10.59 -18.78
C GLN A 81 3.17 11.75 -17.92
N ALA A 82 3.16 11.62 -16.60
CA ALA A 82 3.60 12.65 -15.68
C ALA A 82 5.08 13.02 -15.86
N ILE A 83 5.94 12.05 -16.20
CA ILE A 83 7.36 12.30 -16.51
C ILE A 83 7.50 13.23 -17.72
N LYS A 84 6.56 13.21 -18.67
CA LYS A 84 6.60 14.07 -19.87
C LYS A 84 6.19 15.52 -19.56
N ASP A 85 5.48 15.74 -18.46
CA ASP A 85 4.97 17.06 -18.08
C ASP A 85 6.07 17.95 -17.48
N ILE A 86 7.08 17.37 -16.84
CA ILE A 86 8.20 18.09 -16.22
C ILE A 86 9.51 17.58 -16.82
N LYS A 87 10.04 18.31 -17.80
CA LYS A 87 11.30 17.95 -18.50
C LYS A 87 12.53 18.33 -17.69
N GLU A 88 12.57 19.57 -17.22
CA GLU A 88 13.68 20.14 -16.46
C GLU A 88 13.12 20.88 -15.24
N ILE A 89 13.91 20.95 -14.17
CA ILE A 89 13.57 21.69 -12.96
C ILE A 89 14.46 22.92 -12.90
N SER A 90 13.87 24.09 -12.98
CA SER A 90 14.58 25.36 -12.83
C SER A 90 15.02 25.59 -11.38
N ILE A 91 15.96 26.51 -11.18
CA ILE A 91 16.44 26.91 -9.84
C ILE A 91 15.26 27.39 -8.96
N LYS A 92 14.34 28.17 -9.54
CA LYS A 92 13.15 28.68 -8.83
C LYS A 92 12.20 27.56 -8.41
N GLU A 93 11.96 26.59 -9.29
CA GLU A 93 11.12 25.43 -8.97
C GLU A 93 11.77 24.58 -7.88
N LEU A 94 13.07 24.30 -7.99
CA LEU A 94 13.79 23.57 -6.96
C LEU A 94 13.72 24.29 -5.60
N TRP A 95 13.89 25.63 -5.60
CA TRP A 95 13.75 26.45 -4.39
C TRP A 95 12.36 26.30 -3.74
N LEU A 96 11.29 26.41 -4.53
CA LEU A 96 9.92 26.22 -4.05
C LEU A 96 9.66 24.78 -3.58
N MET A 97 10.10 23.78 -4.32
CA MET A 97 9.93 22.36 -3.98
C MET A 97 10.56 22.04 -2.62
N GLY A 98 11.77 22.54 -2.36
CA GLY A 98 12.43 22.30 -1.07
C GLY A 98 11.75 23.00 0.10
N ILE A 99 11.24 24.22 -0.09
CA ILE A 99 10.41 24.91 0.92
C ILE A 99 9.17 24.08 1.24
N MET A 100 8.45 23.61 0.21
CA MET A 100 7.24 22.83 0.38
C MET A 100 7.51 21.47 1.07
N LEU A 101 8.63 20.81 0.71
CA LEU A 101 9.06 19.58 1.37
C LEU A 101 9.37 19.81 2.84
N TYR A 102 10.13 20.86 3.16
CA TYR A 102 10.45 21.18 4.55
C TYR A 102 9.19 21.53 5.34
N TRP A 103 8.24 22.25 4.72
CA TRP A 103 6.99 22.58 5.39
C TRP A 103 6.12 21.33 5.69
N ALA A 104 6.13 20.34 4.79
CA ALA A 104 5.34 19.12 4.93
C ALA A 104 5.96 18.11 5.93
N GLU A 105 7.27 17.87 5.84
CA GLU A 105 7.96 16.75 6.51
C GLU A 105 9.14 17.20 7.38
N GLY A 106 9.46 18.50 7.40
CA GLY A 106 10.54 19.05 8.19
C GLY A 106 10.20 19.13 9.68
N SER A 107 11.24 19.14 10.51
CA SER A 107 11.09 19.36 11.93
C SER A 107 10.55 20.76 12.23
N LYS A 108 9.62 20.83 13.18
CA LYS A 108 9.21 22.09 13.78
C LYS A 108 10.12 22.42 14.96
N GLU A 109 10.57 23.67 14.99
CA GLU A 109 11.22 24.20 16.17
C GLU A 109 10.25 24.20 17.35
N LYS A 110 10.77 23.90 18.55
CA LYS A 110 9.99 23.91 19.78
C LYS A 110 10.41 25.13 20.58
N GLU A 111 9.44 25.89 21.07
CA GLU A 111 9.69 27.12 21.85
C GLU A 111 10.67 26.91 23.01
N GLY A 112 10.58 25.77 23.71
CA GLY A 112 11.48 25.42 24.82
C GLY A 112 12.86 24.89 24.41
N LYS A 113 13.16 24.74 23.11
CA LYS A 113 14.46 24.26 22.58
C LYS A 113 14.79 24.96 21.25
N PRO A 114 15.05 26.28 21.28
CA PRO A 114 15.43 27.02 20.09
C PRO A 114 16.83 26.62 19.59
N GLY A 115 17.13 26.87 18.31
CA GLY A 115 18.40 26.55 17.68
C GLY A 115 18.50 25.10 17.21
N SER A 116 17.35 24.43 17.00
CA SER A 116 17.35 23.09 16.40
C SER A 116 17.78 23.19 14.94
N GLY A 117 18.73 22.35 14.52
CA GLY A 117 19.13 22.28 13.12
C GLY A 117 18.00 21.84 12.20
N VAL A 118 18.17 22.05 10.89
CA VAL A 118 17.23 21.59 9.87
C VAL A 118 17.19 20.06 9.87
N GLN A 119 16.02 19.47 10.16
CA GLN A 119 15.82 18.02 10.07
C GLN A 119 14.69 17.70 9.10
N PHE A 120 14.90 16.66 8.29
CA PHE A 120 13.92 16.15 7.34
C PHE A 120 13.97 14.62 7.37
N CYS A 121 12.84 13.97 7.61
CA CYS A 121 12.76 12.53 7.79
C CYS A 121 11.75 11.92 6.83
N ASN A 122 12.20 11.02 5.95
CA ASN A 122 11.31 10.29 5.05
C ASN A 122 11.90 8.92 4.67
N SER A 123 11.05 7.97 4.28
CA SER A 123 11.48 6.66 3.76
C SER A 123 11.63 6.62 2.23
N ASP A 124 11.10 7.62 1.51
CA ASP A 124 11.23 7.74 0.06
C ASP A 124 12.60 8.32 -0.32
N ALA A 125 13.38 7.54 -1.06
CA ALA A 125 14.72 7.95 -1.48
C ALA A 125 14.74 9.11 -2.48
N TYR A 126 13.70 9.27 -3.31
CA TYR A 126 13.58 10.41 -4.23
C TYR A 126 13.37 11.72 -3.46
N MET A 127 12.54 11.70 -2.41
CA MET A 127 12.34 12.88 -1.55
C MET A 127 13.63 13.26 -0.83
N ILE A 128 14.35 12.28 -0.27
CA ILE A 128 15.63 12.52 0.41
C ILE A 128 16.66 13.09 -0.57
N ARG A 129 16.80 12.53 -1.78
CA ARG A 129 17.73 13.06 -2.79
C ARG A 129 17.37 14.48 -3.23
N LEU A 130 16.09 14.76 -3.45
CA LEU A 130 15.63 16.10 -3.80
C LEU A 130 15.91 17.10 -2.69
N PHE A 131 15.70 16.70 -1.43
CA PHE A 131 15.99 17.55 -0.28
C PHE A 131 17.50 17.81 -0.12
N ILE A 132 18.35 16.80 -0.30
CA ILE A 132 19.82 16.97 -0.34
C ILE A 132 20.19 17.95 -1.45
N LYS A 133 19.66 17.76 -2.67
CA LYS A 133 19.93 18.65 -3.81
C LYS A 133 19.55 20.09 -3.49
N TRP A 134 18.39 20.30 -2.87
CA TRP A 134 17.95 21.62 -2.41
C TRP A 134 18.90 22.22 -1.37
N LEU A 135 19.30 21.45 -0.35
CA LEU A 135 20.26 21.92 0.65
C LEU A 135 21.59 22.34 0.01
N THR A 136 22.11 21.56 -0.92
CA THR A 136 23.44 21.82 -1.50
C THR A 136 23.43 22.87 -2.61
N GLU A 137 22.40 22.92 -3.45
CA GLU A 137 22.38 23.79 -4.64
C GLU A 137 21.61 25.10 -4.42
N ILE A 138 20.62 25.11 -3.52
CA ILE A 138 19.80 26.28 -3.26
C ILE A 138 20.21 26.93 -1.93
N CYS A 139 20.31 26.14 -0.86
CA CYS A 139 20.74 26.65 0.45
C CYS A 139 22.27 26.74 0.59
N LEU A 140 23.02 26.22 -0.38
CA LEU A 140 24.49 26.26 -0.43
C LEU A 140 25.16 25.64 0.80
N ILE A 141 24.54 24.62 1.39
CA ILE A 141 25.07 23.91 2.55
C ILE A 141 26.21 22.97 2.13
N ASP A 142 27.35 23.07 2.81
CA ASP A 142 28.47 22.15 2.61
C ASP A 142 28.05 20.73 3.01
N LYS A 143 28.36 19.74 2.16
CA LYS A 143 28.07 18.34 2.42
C LYS A 143 28.61 17.85 3.76
N LYS A 144 29.72 18.38 4.26
CA LYS A 144 30.27 18.00 5.58
C LYS A 144 29.37 18.37 6.77
N MET A 145 28.36 19.22 6.55
CA MET A 145 27.38 19.60 7.55
C MET A 145 26.12 18.72 7.52
N ILE A 146 26.00 17.82 6.53
CA ILE A 146 24.83 16.98 6.33
C ILE A 146 25.11 15.59 6.89
N GLY A 147 24.48 15.28 8.02
CA GLY A 147 24.48 13.95 8.62
C GLY A 147 23.15 13.22 8.43
N PHE A 148 23.16 11.91 8.67
CA PHE A 148 22.00 11.04 8.54
C PHE A 148 21.78 10.23 9.81
N ASP A 149 20.52 10.14 10.19
CA ASP A 149 20.05 9.24 11.24
C ASP A 149 19.14 8.19 10.62
N LEU A 150 19.36 6.92 10.94
CA LEU A 150 18.58 5.81 10.43
C LEU A 150 17.64 5.27 11.51
N PHE A 151 16.34 5.32 11.24
CA PHE A 151 15.32 4.71 12.10
C PHE A 151 14.91 3.36 11.51
N ILE A 152 15.17 2.28 12.24
CA ILE A 152 14.86 0.91 11.80
C ILE A 152 14.11 0.16 12.89
N HIS A 153 13.17 -0.69 12.51
CA HIS A 153 12.49 -1.55 13.47
C HIS A 153 13.45 -2.63 14.00
N GLU A 154 13.39 -2.96 15.30
CA GLU A 154 14.29 -3.95 15.93
C GLU A 154 14.27 -5.33 15.24
N ASN A 155 13.10 -5.79 14.77
CA ASN A 155 12.93 -7.00 13.97
C ASN A 155 13.79 -7.04 12.69
N HIS A 156 14.23 -5.88 12.22
CA HIS A 156 15.06 -5.73 11.03
C HIS A 156 16.54 -5.47 11.36
N LYS A 157 16.97 -5.62 12.62
CA LYS A 157 18.37 -5.44 13.02
C LYS A 157 19.33 -6.34 12.23
N HIS A 158 18.92 -7.56 11.90
CA HIS A 158 19.71 -8.51 11.11
C HIS A 158 20.08 -8.00 9.70
N ARG A 159 19.34 -7.03 9.14
CA ARG A 159 19.58 -6.48 7.79
C ARG A 159 20.16 -5.07 7.80
N ILE A 160 20.68 -4.60 8.93
CA ILE A 160 21.12 -3.21 9.08
C ILE A 160 22.19 -2.81 8.04
N ASN A 161 23.16 -3.68 7.75
CA ASN A 161 24.19 -3.42 6.76
C ASN A 161 23.62 -3.24 5.35
N ASN A 162 22.59 -4.01 4.98
CA ASN A 162 21.91 -3.86 3.69
C ASN A 162 21.16 -2.52 3.60
N VAL A 163 20.56 -2.07 4.70
CA VAL A 163 19.86 -0.79 4.78
C VAL A 163 20.84 0.38 4.70
N LEU A 164 21.97 0.31 5.40
CA LEU A 164 23.04 1.31 5.32
C LEU A 164 23.62 1.39 3.90
N ASN A 165 23.98 0.27 3.30
CA ASN A 165 24.51 0.23 1.93
C ASN A 165 23.50 0.78 0.91
N TYR A 166 22.21 0.50 1.10
CA TYR A 166 21.16 1.10 0.29
C TYR A 166 21.17 2.62 0.41
N TRP A 167 21.17 3.17 1.63
CA TRP A 167 21.12 4.62 1.83
C TRP A 167 22.40 5.34 1.43
N VAL A 168 23.58 4.77 1.67
CA VAL A 168 24.87 5.27 1.15
C VAL A 168 24.78 5.42 -0.37
N LYS A 169 24.23 4.42 -1.08
CA LYS A 169 24.02 4.50 -2.52
C LYS A 169 22.97 5.54 -2.92
N GLN A 170 21.88 5.68 -2.16
CA GLN A 170 20.82 6.63 -2.50
C GLN A 170 21.22 8.10 -2.27
N THR A 171 22.01 8.39 -1.23
CA THR A 171 22.39 9.75 -0.86
C THR A 171 23.72 10.18 -1.47
N SER A 172 24.56 9.22 -1.86
CA SER A 172 25.96 9.43 -2.27
C SER A 172 26.83 10.05 -1.16
N PHE A 173 26.47 9.81 0.11
CA PHE A 173 27.30 10.15 1.28
C PHE A 173 28.01 8.91 1.83
N PRO A 174 29.25 9.06 2.32
CA PRO A 174 29.98 7.94 2.89
C PRO A 174 29.34 7.48 4.21
N LEU A 175 29.58 6.23 4.58
CA LEU A 175 29.00 5.61 5.78
C LEU A 175 29.25 6.40 7.06
N LYS A 176 30.38 7.13 7.15
CA LYS A 176 30.74 7.97 8.30
C LYS A 176 29.74 9.09 8.61
N GLU A 177 28.93 9.51 7.64
CA GLU A 177 27.92 10.55 7.82
C GLU A 177 26.59 9.99 8.38
N PHE A 178 26.47 8.66 8.49
CA PHE A 178 25.32 7.99 9.11
C PHE A 178 25.55 7.84 10.61
N ASN A 179 25.37 8.97 11.32
CA ASN A 179 25.80 9.19 12.70
C ASN A 179 25.08 8.29 13.71
N HIS A 180 23.78 8.05 13.54
CA HIS A 180 22.99 7.32 14.51
C HIS A 180 22.06 6.29 13.87
N ILE A 181 21.90 5.15 14.55
CA ILE A 181 20.94 4.11 14.20
C ILE A 181 20.01 3.91 15.37
N TYR A 182 18.74 4.27 15.19
CA TYR A 182 17.69 4.15 16.19
C TYR A 182 16.86 2.89 15.94
N TYR A 183 16.85 1.98 16.92
CA TYR A 183 16.02 0.78 16.89
C TYR A 183 14.65 1.05 17.52
N LYS A 184 13.63 1.15 16.68
CA LYS A 184 12.24 1.27 17.14
C LYS A 184 11.74 -0.09 17.65
N LYS A 185 11.28 -0.10 18.91
CA LYS A 185 10.70 -1.28 19.56
C LYS A 185 9.25 -1.50 19.10
N ASN A 186 8.83 -2.76 19.04
CA ASN A 186 7.43 -3.13 18.81
C ASN A 186 6.61 -2.79 20.07
N LYS A 187 6.06 -1.58 20.16
CA LYS A 187 4.98 -1.31 21.10
C LYS A 187 3.66 -1.73 20.45
N ILE A 188 3.18 -2.93 20.80
CA ILE A 188 1.88 -3.47 20.36
C ILE A 188 0.71 -2.69 21.00
N SER A 189 0.95 -1.97 22.10
CA SER A 189 -0.02 -1.03 22.68
C SER A 189 -0.11 0.24 21.83
N THR A 190 -1.09 0.30 20.95
CA THR A 190 -1.42 1.51 20.19
C THR A 190 -2.31 2.42 21.03
N ASN A 191 -1.86 3.66 21.29
CA ASN A 191 -2.71 4.73 21.81
C ASN A 191 -3.58 5.39 20.72
N ARG A 192 -3.59 4.85 19.49
CA ARG A 192 -4.47 5.35 18.42
C ARG A 192 -5.89 4.92 18.74
N LYS A 193 -6.77 5.90 18.94
CA LYS A 193 -8.22 5.70 19.09
C LYS A 193 -8.90 5.29 17.77
N ASN A 194 -8.26 5.55 16.63
CA ASN A 194 -8.72 5.11 15.31
C ASN A 194 -7.95 3.88 14.85
N ILE A 195 -8.56 2.72 15.08
CA ILE A 195 -8.24 1.42 14.48
C ILE A 195 -9.40 1.11 13.52
N GLY A 196 -9.42 1.82 12.39
CA GLY A 196 -10.28 1.58 11.24
C GLY A 196 -9.47 1.02 10.10
#